data_AF-A0A7J7K6B7-F1
#
_entry.id   AF-A0A7J7K6B7-F1
#
_cell.length_a   1.000
_cell.length_b   1.000
_cell.length_c   1.000
_cell.angle_alpha   90.00
_cell.angle_beta   90.00
_cell.angle_gamma   90.00
#
_symmetry.space_group_name_H-M   'P 1'
#
loop_
_entity.id
_entity.type
_entity.pdbx_description
1 polymer ?
#
loop_
_entity_poly.entity_id
_entity_poly.type
_entity_poly.pdbx_seq_one_letter_code
_entity_poly.pdbx_strand_id
1 'polypeptide(L)'
;MDYLLRDSHYLGVKHSFDYERILHYARVITDEGRPHICVRDKMVDTIYQLYSTRYNLHKHAYQHPVALGVALMVEEAIVTASTSLKICGKSIVECLDDMEAYTNLHDGIFTCYLQIAFMLSLLYFSQIRDSNDPRLEEARQLLKRIEERKLYQRVAHATYKKDECQPSTADLEKELENRIPW
;
A
#
# COMPACT_ATOMS: atom_id res chain seq x y z
N MET A 1 0.25 19.15 2.27
CA MET A 1 1.33 19.15 1.24
C MET A 1 2.54 18.31 1.65
N ASP A 2 2.71 17.98 2.94
CA ASP A 2 3.85 17.23 3.48
C ASP A 2 4.20 15.95 2.70
N TYR A 3 3.26 15.00 2.55
CA TYR A 3 3.58 13.71 1.90
C TYR A 3 4.11 13.88 0.46
N LEU A 4 3.61 14.86 -0.29
CA LEU A 4 4.09 15.11 -1.65
C LEU A 4 5.56 15.55 -1.64
N LEU A 5 5.97 16.36 -0.68
CA LEU A 5 7.35 16.82 -0.52
C LEU A 5 8.25 15.71 -0.01
N ARG A 6 7.79 15.01 1.04
CA ARG A 6 8.48 13.89 1.68
C ARG A 6 8.75 12.77 0.67
N ASP A 7 7.72 12.33 -0.03
CA ASP A 7 7.83 11.21 -0.97
C ASP A 7 8.64 11.63 -2.19
N SER A 8 8.47 12.86 -2.68
CA SER A 8 9.32 13.40 -3.75
C SER A 8 10.80 13.38 -3.37
N HIS A 9 11.12 13.75 -2.13
CA HIS A 9 12.49 13.72 -1.61
C HIS A 9 13.04 12.28 -1.56
N TYR A 10 12.32 11.33 -0.97
CA TYR A 10 12.80 9.95 -0.82
C TYR A 10 12.80 9.15 -2.13
N LEU A 11 11.89 9.45 -3.06
CA LEU A 11 11.79 8.80 -4.37
C LEU A 11 12.66 9.47 -5.44
N GLY A 12 13.29 10.61 -5.13
CA GLY A 12 14.06 11.39 -6.12
C GLY A 12 13.19 11.99 -7.24
N VAL A 13 11.89 12.17 -7.00
CA VAL A 13 10.96 12.77 -7.96
C VAL A 13 11.03 14.28 -7.80
N LYS A 14 11.28 15.00 -8.90
CA LYS A 14 11.24 16.47 -8.86
C LYS A 14 9.80 16.94 -8.67
N HIS A 15 9.59 17.83 -7.70
CA HIS A 15 8.36 18.59 -7.54
C HIS A 15 8.64 20.06 -7.89
N SER A 16 7.61 20.77 -8.35
CA SER A 16 7.74 22.17 -8.79
C SER A 16 6.85 23.15 -8.04
N PHE A 17 6.00 22.67 -7.12
CA PHE A 17 5.08 23.54 -6.39
C PHE A 17 5.72 24.11 -5.13
N ASP A 18 5.40 25.37 -4.82
CA ASP A 18 5.85 26.08 -3.62
C ASP A 18 4.68 26.22 -2.64
N TYR A 19 4.72 25.41 -1.57
CA TYR A 19 3.67 25.39 -0.57
C TYR A 19 3.69 26.63 0.34
N GLU A 20 4.86 27.21 0.60
CA GLU A 20 5.01 28.40 1.45
C GLU A 20 4.34 29.59 0.80
N ARG A 21 4.53 29.74 -0.52
CA ARG A 21 3.86 30.76 -1.31
C ARG A 21 2.34 30.58 -1.32
N ILE A 22 1.84 29.34 -1.39
CA ILE A 22 0.39 29.07 -1.30
C ILE A 22 -0.16 29.50 0.05
N LEU A 23 0.51 29.14 1.15
CA LEU A 23 0.09 29.53 2.50
C LEU A 23 0.15 31.04 2.71
N HIS A 24 1.20 31.71 2.21
CA HIS A 24 1.36 33.16 2.31
C HIS A 24 0.20 33.92 1.65
N TYR A 25 -0.31 33.43 0.51
CA TYR A 25 -1.42 34.03 -0.23
C TYR A 25 -2.80 33.46 0.13
N ALA A 26 -2.89 32.55 1.10
CA ALA A 26 -4.17 32.02 1.57
C ALA A 26 -4.90 33.05 2.45
N ARG A 27 -6.19 33.26 2.19
CA ARG A 27 -7.07 34.15 2.96
C ARG A 27 -8.41 33.46 3.19
N VAL A 28 -9.15 33.89 4.21
CA VAL A 28 -10.52 33.43 4.44
C VAL A 28 -11.48 34.44 3.82
N ILE A 29 -12.37 33.98 2.95
CA ILE A 29 -13.40 34.80 2.30
C ILE A 29 -14.75 34.13 2.55
N THR A 30 -15.75 34.91 2.96
CA THR A 30 -17.12 34.40 3.09
C THR A 30 -17.80 34.43 1.74
N ASP A 31 -18.22 33.27 1.26
CA ASP A 31 -19.00 33.08 0.04
C ASP A 31 -20.28 32.30 0.39
N GLU A 32 -21.43 32.77 -0.09
CA GLU A 32 -22.75 32.22 0.24
C GLU A 32 -23.01 32.01 1.75
N GLY A 33 -22.47 32.90 2.60
CA GLY A 33 -22.62 32.82 4.05
C GLY A 33 -21.71 31.78 4.74
N ARG A 34 -20.78 31.15 4.01
CA ARG A 34 -19.80 30.21 4.56
C ARG A 34 -18.36 30.73 4.35
N PRO A 35 -17.50 30.67 5.39
CA PRO A 35 -16.11 31.02 5.22
C PRO A 35 -15.35 29.92 4.46
N HIS A 36 -14.66 30.30 3.39
CA HIS A 36 -13.82 29.42 2.57
C HIS A 36 -12.37 29.90 2.60
N ILE A 37 -11.43 28.96 2.51
CA ILE A 37 -10.03 29.28 2.27
C ILE A 37 -9.88 29.55 0.77
N CYS A 38 -9.51 30.78 0.43
CA CYS A 38 -9.25 31.21 -0.93
C CYS A 38 -7.77 31.52 -1.09
N VAL A 39 -7.22 31.17 -2.25
CA VAL A 39 -5.86 31.56 -2.65
C VAL A 39 -5.94 32.65 -3.69
N ARG A 40 -4.93 33.51 -3.73
CA ARG A 40 -4.82 34.57 -4.74
C ARG A 40 -4.84 33.98 -6.17
N ASP A 41 -5.54 34.64 -7.09
CA ASP A 41 -5.62 34.32 -8.52
C ASP A 41 -4.27 33.93 -9.16
N LYS A 42 -3.21 34.67 -8.86
CA LYS A 42 -1.83 34.42 -9.34
C LYS A 42 -1.21 33.09 -8.88
N MET A 43 -1.86 32.36 -7.97
CA MET A 43 -1.39 31.05 -7.48
C MET A 43 -1.95 29.88 -8.29
N VAL A 44 -2.79 30.14 -9.30
CA VAL A 44 -3.41 29.11 -10.14
C VAL A 44 -2.38 28.12 -10.70
N ASP A 45 -1.24 28.60 -11.22
CA ASP A 45 -0.19 27.75 -11.78
C ASP A 45 0.45 26.85 -10.73
N THR A 46 0.69 27.37 -9.52
CA THR A 46 1.26 26.59 -8.41
C THR A 46 0.28 25.52 -7.94
N ILE A 47 -1.03 25.81 -7.96
CA ILE A 47 -2.06 24.81 -7.67
C ILE A 47 -2.09 23.73 -8.75
N TYR A 48 -1.98 24.09 -10.04
CA TYR A 48 -1.85 23.10 -11.11
C TYR A 48 -0.61 22.22 -10.94
N GLN A 49 0.54 22.81 -10.59
CA GLN A 49 1.78 22.08 -10.33
C GLN A 49 1.65 21.11 -9.15
N LEU A 50 0.91 21.48 -8.10
CA LEU A 50 0.59 20.58 -6.97
C LEU A 50 -0.12 19.32 -7.46
N TYR A 51 -1.19 19.48 -8.25
CA TYR A 51 -1.93 18.34 -8.80
C TYR A 51 -1.12 17.53 -9.80
N SER A 52 -0.30 18.19 -10.64
CA SER A 52 0.61 17.51 -11.56
C SER A 52 1.65 16.67 -10.81
N THR A 53 2.18 17.18 -9.70
CA THR A 53 3.13 16.45 -8.85
C THR A 53 2.47 15.22 -8.23
N ARG A 54 1.24 15.39 -7.69
CA ARG A 54 0.45 14.28 -7.18
C ARG A 54 0.21 13.21 -8.26
N TYR A 55 -0.20 13.62 -9.45
CA TYR A 55 -0.38 12.69 -10.57
C TYR A 55 0.89 11.90 -10.88
N ASN A 56 2.04 12.58 -10.94
CA ASN A 56 3.32 11.93 -11.20
C ASN A 56 3.70 10.92 -10.12
N LEU A 57 3.48 11.24 -8.84
CA LEU A 57 3.74 10.29 -7.74
C LEU A 57 2.82 9.07 -7.81
N HIS A 58 1.53 9.26 -8.08
CA HIS A 58 0.61 8.13 -8.27
C HIS A 58 1.03 7.24 -9.44
N LYS A 59 1.30 7.84 -10.60
CA LYS A 59 1.64 7.11 -11.82
C LYS A 59 2.94 6.32 -11.72
N HIS A 60 3.97 6.92 -11.12
CA HIS A 60 5.33 6.34 -11.18
C HIS A 60 5.72 5.58 -9.91
N ALA A 61 5.14 5.92 -8.75
CA ALA A 61 5.51 5.31 -7.47
C ALA A 61 4.36 4.52 -6.86
N TYR A 62 3.26 5.17 -6.47
CA TYR A 62 2.22 4.51 -5.66
C TYR A 62 1.50 3.39 -6.40
N GLN A 63 1.29 3.54 -7.72
CA GLN A 63 0.67 2.52 -8.56
C GLN A 63 1.71 1.75 -9.39
N HIS A 64 2.98 1.75 -8.97
CA HIS A 64 4.00 1.00 -9.67
C HIS A 64 3.63 -0.50 -9.65
N PRO A 65 3.58 -1.17 -10.83
CA PRO A 65 2.98 -2.50 -10.95
C PRO A 65 3.68 -3.56 -10.11
N VAL A 66 5.01 -3.44 -9.95
CA VAL A 66 5.78 -4.36 -9.11
C VAL A 66 5.50 -4.12 -7.62
N ALA A 67 5.29 -2.86 -7.21
CA ALA A 67 4.97 -2.54 -5.82
C ALA A 67 3.56 -3.05 -5.47
N LEU A 68 2.61 -2.88 -6.38
CA LEU A 68 1.27 -3.44 -6.26
C LEU A 68 1.29 -4.98 -6.20
N GLY A 69 2.10 -5.63 -7.04
CA GLY A 69 2.27 -7.09 -6.99
C GLY A 69 2.82 -7.57 -5.64
N VAL A 70 3.79 -6.87 -5.06
CA VAL A 70 4.30 -7.16 -3.71
C VAL A 70 3.22 -6.92 -2.65
N ALA A 71 2.48 -5.81 -2.73
CA ALA A 71 1.40 -5.50 -1.79
C ALA A 71 0.31 -6.58 -1.79
N LEU A 72 -0.07 -7.09 -2.97
CA LEU A 72 -1.03 -8.19 -3.09
C LEU A 72 -0.50 -9.49 -2.47
N MET A 73 0.78 -9.84 -2.71
CA MET A 73 1.39 -11.02 -2.07
C MET A 73 1.44 -10.89 -0.55
N VAL A 74 1.68 -9.68 -0.05
CA VAL A 74 1.68 -9.37 1.39
C VAL A 74 0.27 -9.47 1.98
N GLU A 75 -0.73 -8.90 1.30
CA GLU A 75 -2.14 -9.01 1.69
C GLU A 75 -2.57 -10.48 1.78
N GLU A 76 -2.27 -11.27 0.75
CA GLU A 76 -2.57 -12.70 0.72
C GLU A 76 -1.88 -13.46 1.87
N ALA A 77 -0.60 -13.15 2.13
CA ALA A 77 0.11 -13.72 3.27
C ALA A 77 -0.55 -13.37 4.61
N ILE A 78 -1.02 -12.13 4.78
CA ILE A 78 -1.73 -11.69 5.99
C ILE A 78 -3.07 -12.41 6.12
N VAL A 79 -3.84 -12.51 5.04
CA VAL A 79 -5.16 -13.17 5.04
C VAL A 79 -5.02 -14.64 5.39
N THR A 80 -4.08 -15.35 4.76
CA THR A 80 -3.81 -16.75 5.09
C THR A 80 -3.29 -16.93 6.52
N ALA A 81 -2.48 -15.98 7.00
CA ALA A 81 -1.99 -16.00 8.38
C ALA A 81 -3.07 -15.65 9.41
N SER A 82 -4.11 -14.90 9.05
CA SER A 82 -5.11 -14.34 9.96
C SER A 82 -5.85 -15.38 10.79
N THR A 83 -5.99 -16.61 10.29
CA THR A 83 -6.66 -17.71 11.00
C THR A 83 -5.86 -18.23 12.20
N SER A 84 -4.54 -18.08 12.17
CA SER A 84 -3.62 -18.57 13.21
C SER A 84 -2.89 -17.46 13.94
N LEU A 85 -2.78 -16.27 13.33
CA LEU A 85 -2.14 -15.10 13.93
C LEU A 85 -3.00 -14.53 15.05
N LYS A 86 -2.40 -14.44 16.24
CA LYS A 86 -2.98 -13.70 17.35
C LYS A 86 -2.01 -12.61 17.82
N ILE A 87 -2.50 -11.38 17.89
CA ILE A 87 -1.81 -10.21 18.42
C ILE A 87 -2.47 -9.90 19.76
N CYS A 88 -1.71 -9.97 20.86
CA CYS A 88 -2.26 -9.87 22.21
C CYS A 88 -3.47 -10.81 22.46
N GLY A 89 -3.45 -12.00 21.85
CA GLY A 89 -4.52 -13.00 21.96
C GLY A 89 -5.72 -12.79 21.03
N LYS A 90 -5.72 -11.72 20.22
CA LYS A 90 -6.81 -11.35 19.30
C LYS A 90 -6.43 -11.54 17.84
N SER A 91 -7.41 -11.87 17.00
CA SER A 91 -7.25 -11.87 15.55
C SER A 91 -7.08 -10.45 15.00
N ILE A 92 -6.65 -10.33 13.74
CA ILE A 92 -6.43 -9.03 13.08
C ILE A 92 -7.71 -8.18 13.07
N VAL A 93 -8.86 -8.81 12.83
CA VAL A 93 -10.15 -8.10 12.79
C VAL A 93 -10.52 -7.59 14.18
N GLU A 94 -10.35 -8.42 15.21
CA GLU A 94 -10.61 -8.05 16.61
C GLU A 94 -9.65 -6.98 17.15
N CYS A 95 -8.48 -6.81 16.52
CA CYS A 95 -7.56 -5.73 16.87
C CYS A 95 -8.16 -4.35 16.56
N LEU A 96 -9.07 -4.22 15.60
CA LEU A 96 -9.68 -2.93 15.26
C LEU A 96 -10.53 -2.36 16.42
N ASP A 97 -11.09 -3.25 17.25
CA ASP A 97 -11.95 -2.88 18.38
C ASP A 97 -11.17 -2.73 19.70
N ASP A 98 -9.87 -3.03 19.72
CA ASP A 98 -9.03 -2.96 20.91
C ASP A 98 -7.74 -2.20 20.66
N MET A 99 -7.65 -1.01 21.27
CA MET A 99 -6.49 -0.13 21.13
C MET A 99 -5.19 -0.75 21.66
N GLU A 100 -5.25 -1.65 22.65
CA GLU A 100 -4.04 -2.34 23.15
C GLU A 100 -3.50 -3.30 22.09
N ALA A 101 -4.37 -4.09 21.47
CA ALA A 101 -3.99 -4.98 20.38
C ALA A 101 -3.61 -4.20 19.10
N TYR A 102 -4.36 -3.14 18.76
CA TYR A 102 -4.11 -2.29 17.59
C TYR A 102 -2.75 -1.58 17.64
N THR A 103 -2.33 -1.13 18.82
CA THR A 103 -1.01 -0.49 18.98
C THR A 103 0.13 -1.44 18.64
N ASN A 104 -0.07 -2.74 18.84
CA ASN A 104 0.87 -3.80 18.49
C ASN A 104 0.68 -4.31 17.04
N LEU A 105 -0.33 -3.81 16.32
CA LEU A 105 -0.58 -4.08 14.90
C LEU A 105 0.23 -3.11 14.02
N HIS A 106 1.53 -3.40 13.87
CA HIS A 106 2.45 -2.60 13.05
C HIS A 106 3.33 -3.49 12.16
N ASP A 107 4.12 -2.91 11.25
CA ASP A 107 5.02 -3.67 10.33
C ASP A 107 6.02 -4.59 11.03
N GLY A 108 6.30 -4.33 12.32
CA GLY A 108 7.00 -5.27 13.17
C GLY A 108 6.32 -6.64 13.28
N ILE A 109 5.08 -6.82 12.82
CA ILE A 109 4.46 -8.13 12.60
C ILE A 109 5.16 -8.87 11.48
N PHE A 110 5.48 -8.23 10.36
CA PHE A 110 6.32 -8.86 9.33
C PHE A 110 7.68 -9.22 9.90
N THR A 111 8.27 -8.31 10.68
CA THR A 111 9.53 -8.56 11.37
C THR A 111 9.37 -9.64 12.43
N CYS A 112 8.24 -9.81 13.12
CA CYS A 112 8.01 -10.92 14.03
C CYS A 112 7.79 -12.22 13.26
N TYR A 113 7.06 -12.21 12.14
CA TYR A 113 6.92 -13.37 11.24
C TYR A 113 8.27 -13.80 10.65
N LEU A 114 9.13 -12.85 10.28
CA LEU A 114 10.46 -13.07 9.72
C LEU A 114 11.56 -13.27 10.78
N GLN A 115 11.49 -12.65 11.95
CA GLN A 115 12.42 -12.83 13.07
C GLN A 115 12.08 -14.04 13.93
N ILE A 116 10.83 -14.49 13.96
CA ILE A 116 10.51 -15.86 14.38
C ILE A 116 11.21 -16.85 13.43
N ALA A 117 11.44 -16.50 12.16
CA ALA A 117 12.30 -17.30 11.28
C ALA A 117 13.82 -17.05 11.47
N PHE A 118 14.25 -15.81 11.74
CA PHE A 118 15.68 -15.41 11.70
C PHE A 118 16.35 -15.21 13.07
N MET A 119 15.67 -14.61 14.05
CA MET A 119 16.20 -14.38 15.40
C MET A 119 16.08 -15.63 16.29
N LEU A 120 15.09 -16.51 16.04
CA LEU A 120 15.01 -17.83 16.68
C LEU A 120 16.02 -18.83 16.13
N SER A 121 16.64 -18.57 14.98
CA SER A 121 17.76 -19.37 14.46
C SER A 121 19.06 -19.20 15.27
N LEU A 122 19.23 -18.10 16.01
CA LEU A 122 20.49 -17.80 16.71
C LEU A 122 20.42 -17.90 18.24
N LEU A 123 19.23 -17.86 18.87
CA LEU A 123 19.15 -17.80 20.34
C LEU A 123 18.31 -18.89 21.04
N TYR A 124 17.39 -19.58 20.36
CA TYR A 124 16.52 -20.59 21.00
C TYR A 124 16.29 -21.81 20.09
N PHE A 125 17.27 -22.72 20.06
CA PHE A 125 17.30 -23.88 19.16
C PHE A 125 16.33 -25.03 19.51
N SER A 126 15.45 -24.91 20.52
CA SER A 126 14.73 -26.12 21.02
C SER A 126 13.22 -26.02 21.19
N GLN A 127 12.55 -24.89 20.93
CA GLN A 127 11.09 -24.83 21.19
C GLN A 127 10.19 -24.19 20.12
N ILE A 128 10.72 -23.50 19.10
CA ILE A 128 9.86 -22.82 18.10
C ILE A 128 10.26 -23.17 16.65
N ARG A 129 11.18 -24.13 16.48
CA ARG A 129 11.27 -24.86 15.20
C ARG A 129 9.98 -25.66 14.91
N ASP A 130 9.16 -25.87 15.95
CA ASP A 130 7.85 -26.51 15.92
C ASP A 130 6.70 -25.51 16.14
N SER A 131 6.62 -24.45 15.33
CA SER A 131 5.28 -24.13 14.81
C SER A 131 5.11 -24.86 13.48
N ASN A 132 5.11 -26.19 13.53
CA ASN A 132 4.62 -27.06 12.45
C ASN A 132 3.11 -26.90 12.30
N ASP A 133 2.59 -25.67 12.34
CA ASP A 133 1.20 -25.42 12.05
C ASP A 133 1.08 -25.40 10.53
N PRO A 134 0.51 -26.45 9.90
CA PRO A 134 0.39 -26.51 8.45
C PRO A 134 -0.37 -25.30 7.89
N ARG A 135 -1.15 -24.62 8.74
CA ARG A 135 -1.94 -23.43 8.41
C ARG A 135 -1.09 -22.20 8.06
N LEU A 136 0.17 -22.12 8.50
CA LEU A 136 1.04 -20.96 8.25
C LEU A 136 2.06 -21.16 7.12
N GLU A 137 2.11 -22.37 6.54
CA GLU A 137 3.11 -22.72 5.53
C GLU A 137 2.94 -21.89 4.24
N GLU A 138 1.70 -21.68 3.81
CA GLU A 138 1.38 -20.88 2.61
C GLU A 138 1.84 -19.41 2.75
N ALA A 139 1.55 -18.77 3.89
CA ALA A 139 1.99 -17.40 4.15
C ALA A 139 3.52 -17.30 4.17
N ARG A 140 4.21 -18.28 4.74
CA ARG A 140 5.68 -18.35 4.75
C ARG A 140 6.27 -18.50 3.35
N GLN A 141 5.65 -19.31 2.51
CA GLN A 141 6.07 -19.48 1.11
C GLN A 141 5.91 -18.18 0.30
N LEU A 142 4.82 -17.43 0.51
CA LEU A 142 4.62 -16.13 -0.13
C LEU A 142 5.71 -15.11 0.28
N LEU A 143 6.02 -15.01 1.57
CA LEU A 143 7.09 -14.12 2.05
C LEU A 143 8.46 -14.53 1.51
N LYS A 144 8.77 -15.83 1.51
CA LYS A 144 10.02 -16.35 0.91
C LYS A 144 10.11 -16.02 -0.59
N ARG A 145 8.99 -16.12 -1.32
CA ARG A 145 8.95 -15.70 -2.73
C ARG A 145 9.25 -14.22 -2.90
N ILE A 146 8.78 -13.36 -1.99
CA ILE A 146 9.09 -11.92 -2.03
C ILE A 146 10.59 -11.69 -1.83
N GLU A 147 11.21 -12.36 -0.85
CA GLU A 147 12.66 -12.29 -0.60
C GLU A 147 13.49 -12.79 -1.78
N GLU A 148 13.09 -13.92 -2.37
CA GLU A 148 13.70 -14.50 -3.57
C GLU A 148 13.36 -13.72 -4.85
N ARG A 149 12.60 -12.63 -4.75
CA ARG A 149 12.13 -11.79 -5.87
C ARG A 149 11.29 -12.56 -6.92
N LYS A 150 10.64 -13.65 -6.53
CA LYS A 150 9.67 -14.44 -7.33
C LYS A 150 8.25 -13.86 -7.22
N LEU A 151 8.11 -12.63 -7.72
CA LEU A 151 6.92 -11.80 -7.55
C LEU A 151 5.78 -12.14 -8.53
N TYR A 152 4.57 -11.70 -8.19
CA TYR A 152 3.46 -11.68 -9.14
C TYR A 152 3.78 -10.85 -10.37
N GLN A 153 3.45 -11.40 -11.53
CA GLN A 153 3.68 -10.77 -12.82
C GLN A 153 2.42 -10.06 -13.27
N ARG A 154 2.57 -8.80 -13.69
CA ARG A 154 1.47 -8.07 -14.31
C ARG A 154 1.24 -8.62 -15.72
N VAL A 155 0.09 -9.26 -15.92
CA VAL A 155 -0.30 -9.82 -17.23
C VAL A 155 -0.87 -8.74 -18.15
N ALA A 156 -1.74 -7.86 -17.64
CA ALA A 156 -2.42 -6.83 -18.44
C ALA A 156 -2.66 -5.54 -17.65
N HIS A 157 -3.02 -4.48 -18.38
CA HIS A 157 -3.51 -3.21 -17.84
C HIS A 157 -4.54 -2.62 -18.81
N ALA A 158 -5.72 -2.27 -18.29
CA ALA A 158 -6.81 -1.69 -19.07
C ALA A 158 -7.33 -0.42 -18.37
N THR A 159 -7.84 0.52 -19.16
CA THR A 159 -8.47 1.75 -18.68
C THR A 159 -9.87 1.81 -19.23
N TYR A 160 -10.85 1.93 -18.35
CA TYR A 160 -12.27 2.03 -18.71
C TYR A 160 -12.75 3.46 -18.60
N LYS A 161 -13.72 3.84 -19.43
CA LYS A 161 -14.44 5.10 -19.20
C LYS A 161 -15.32 4.95 -17.95
N LYS A 162 -15.56 6.06 -17.26
CA LYS A 162 -16.32 6.09 -16.00
C LYS A 162 -17.71 5.46 -16.09
N ASP A 163 -18.30 5.43 -17.29
CA ASP A 163 -19.65 4.92 -17.57
C ASP A 163 -19.65 3.48 -18.11
N GLU A 164 -18.48 2.87 -18.30
CA GLU A 164 -18.34 1.48 -18.72
C GLU A 164 -18.23 0.58 -17.49
N CYS A 165 -19.05 -0.47 -17.43
CA CYS A 165 -19.01 -1.44 -16.33
C CYS A 165 -17.66 -2.16 -16.35
N GLN A 166 -16.98 -2.21 -15.20
CA GLN A 166 -15.75 -2.98 -15.08
C GLN A 166 -16.08 -4.46 -15.35
N PRO A 167 -15.34 -5.15 -16.24
CA PRO A 167 -15.57 -6.56 -16.50
C PRO A 167 -15.32 -7.38 -15.23
N SER A 168 -16.06 -8.48 -15.07
CA SER A 168 -15.85 -9.37 -13.93
C SER A 168 -14.48 -10.06 -14.03
N THR A 169 -13.95 -10.53 -12.91
CA THR A 169 -12.69 -11.30 -12.89
C THR A 169 -12.73 -12.51 -13.82
N ALA A 170 -13.88 -13.19 -13.89
CA ALA A 170 -14.10 -14.34 -14.76
C ALA A 170 -14.09 -13.97 -16.27
N ASP A 171 -14.55 -12.78 -16.62
CA ASP A 171 -14.50 -12.29 -18.02
C ASP A 171 -13.06 -11.98 -18.44
N LEU A 172 -12.27 -11.41 -17.52
CA LEU A 172 -10.85 -11.12 -17.74
C LEU A 172 -10.01 -12.39 -17.86
N GLU A 173 -10.27 -13.40 -17.03
CA GLU A 173 -9.60 -14.71 -17.10
C GLU A 173 -9.84 -15.37 -18.46
N LYS A 174 -11.10 -15.42 -18.93
CA LYS A 174 -11.44 -15.91 -20.27
C LYS A 174 -10.76 -15.12 -21.38
N GLU A 175 -10.67 -13.80 -21.26
CA GLU A 175 -10.01 -12.98 -22.29
C GLU A 175 -8.49 -13.23 -22.32
N LEU A 176 -7.87 -13.46 -21.16
CA LEU A 176 -6.44 -13.77 -21.04
C LEU A 176 -6.11 -15.16 -21.57
N GLU A 177 -6.92 -16.17 -21.27
CA GLU A 177 -6.78 -17.54 -21.80
C GLU A 177 -6.82 -17.57 -23.34
N ASN A 178 -7.61 -16.69 -23.96
CA ASN A 178 -7.72 -16.59 -25.42
C ASN A 178 -6.57 -15.82 -26.08
N ARG A 179 -5.80 -15.02 -25.32
CA ARG A 179 -4.74 -14.14 -25.84
C ARG A 179 -3.32 -14.69 -25.64
N ILE A 180 -3.12 -15.65 -24.74
CA ILE A 180 -1.80 -16.24 -24.45
C ILE A 180 -1.75 -17.64 -25.07
N PRO A 181 -1.07 -17.84 -26.22
CA PRO A 181 -0.79 -19.18 -26.70
C PRO A 181 0.26 -19.82 -25.79
N TRP A 182 -0.11 -20.92 -25.14
CA TRP A 182 0.79 -21.77 -24.36
C TRP A 182 1.92 -22.33 -25.22
#